data_AF-A0A7X9DFM6-F1
#
_entry.id   AF-A0A7X9DFM6-F1
#
_cell.length_a   1.000
_cell.length_b   1.000
_cell.length_c   1.000
_cell.angle_alpha   90.00
_cell.angle_beta   90.00
_cell.angle_gamma   90.00
#
_symmetry.space_group_name_H-M   'P 1'
#
loop_
_entity.id
_entity.type
_entity.pdbx_description
1 polymer ?
#
loop_
_entity_poly.entity_id
_entity_poly.type
_entity_poly.pdbx_seq_one_letter_code
_entity_poly.pdbx_strand_id
1 'polypeptide(L)'
;MIILNVTGMPWPLQPRDVVVKTNVIKNWDVGRFEIVLKGLHSPESEQWVPLIDGHTRMYELTAFFIAHLLDREKTKCIYIIHADPTGVPGFIINLLMDDYPYYTLLNLEKMTKRQKYISLGQQSKYLSQIESFIKNKNNKN
;
A
#
# COMPACT_ATOMS: atom_id res chain seq x y z
N MET A 1 10.63 3.97 6.59
CA MET A 1 10.25 2.75 7.34
C MET A 1 10.56 1.55 6.49
N ILE A 2 11.10 0.47 7.06
CA ILE A 2 11.33 -0.80 6.37
C ILE A 2 10.21 -1.77 6.76
N ILE A 3 9.66 -2.50 5.79
CA ILE A 3 8.54 -3.42 6.00
C ILE A 3 8.83 -4.73 5.25
N LEU A 4 8.58 -5.87 5.90
CA LEU A 4 8.45 -7.16 5.22
C LEU A 4 7.01 -7.34 4.75
N ASN A 5 6.81 -7.57 3.46
CA ASN A 5 5.53 -8.03 2.92
C ASN A 5 5.67 -9.48 2.45
N VAL A 6 4.68 -10.30 2.78
CA VAL A 6 4.58 -11.69 2.32
C VAL A 6 3.27 -11.83 1.55
N THR A 7 3.36 -12.36 0.35
CA THR A 7 2.25 -12.61 -0.57
C THR A 7 2.11 -14.11 -0.79
N GLY A 8 0.94 -14.65 -0.46
CA GLY A 8 0.62 -16.06 -0.74
C GLY A 8 0.39 -16.28 -2.23
N MET A 9 0.83 -17.43 -2.74
CA MET A 9 0.69 -17.81 -4.15
C MET A 9 -0.14 -19.08 -4.30
N PRO A 10 -0.80 -19.30 -5.45
CA PRO A 10 -1.49 -20.56 -5.71
C PRO A 10 -0.50 -21.72 -5.77
N TRP A 11 -0.90 -22.88 -5.22
CA TRP A 11 -0.12 -24.11 -5.34
C TRP A 11 0.14 -24.43 -6.83
N PRO A 12 1.35 -24.90 -7.22
CA PRO A 12 2.50 -25.31 -6.38
C PRO A 12 3.52 -24.20 -6.11
N LEU A 13 3.18 -22.93 -6.38
CA LEU A 13 4.12 -21.83 -6.20
C LEU A 13 4.32 -21.52 -4.71
N GLN A 14 5.59 -21.33 -4.34
CA GLN A 14 5.96 -20.88 -3.00
C GLN A 14 5.45 -19.45 -2.71
N PRO A 15 5.24 -19.05 -1.45
CA PRO A 15 4.98 -17.66 -1.11
C PRO A 15 6.10 -16.73 -1.61
N ARG A 16 5.75 -15.49 -1.95
CA ARG A 16 6.72 -14.44 -2.27
C ARG A 16 6.90 -13.53 -1.07
N ASP A 17 8.12 -13.08 -0.82
CA ASP A 17 8.39 -12.02 0.14
C ASP A 17 9.16 -10.87 -0.49
N VAL A 18 8.95 -9.67 0.03
CA VAL A 18 9.68 -8.47 -0.38
C VAL A 18 9.97 -7.62 0.85
N VAL A 19 11.21 -7.13 0.93
CA VAL A 19 11.59 -6.09 1.90
C VAL A 19 11.46 -4.76 1.21
N VAL A 20 10.56 -3.91 1.69
CA VAL A 20 10.29 -2.60 1.07
C VAL A 20 10.69 -1.45 1.96
N LYS A 21 11.29 -0.43 1.35
CA LYS A 21 11.44 0.89 1.93
C LYS A 21 10.21 1.72 1.58
N THR A 22 9.61 2.30 2.61
CA THR A 22 8.40 3.13 2.49
C THR A 22 8.72 4.59 2.69
N ASN A 23 8.16 5.43 1.81
CA ASN A 23 8.13 6.90 1.94
C ASN A 23 6.67 7.39 1.95
N VAL A 24 6.37 8.42 2.76
CA VAL A 24 5.03 9.00 2.87
C VAL A 24 5.07 10.48 2.55
N ILE A 25 4.39 10.86 1.47
CA ILE A 25 4.29 12.23 0.97
C ILE A 25 2.90 12.75 1.30
N LYS A 26 2.82 13.99 1.79
CA LYS A 26 1.55 14.65 2.14
C LYS A 26 1.52 16.02 1.47
N ASN A 27 0.56 16.25 0.60
CA ASN A 27 0.30 17.54 -0.01
C ASN A 27 -1.07 18.03 0.46
N TRP A 28 -1.06 18.96 1.40
CA TRP A 28 -2.25 19.51 2.04
C TRP A 28 -3.02 20.48 1.15
N ASP A 29 -2.35 21.14 0.20
CA ASP A 29 -2.98 22.13 -0.69
C ASP A 29 -4.02 21.48 -1.61
N VAL A 30 -3.79 20.22 -1.98
CA VAL A 30 -4.69 19.43 -2.84
C VAL A 30 -5.29 18.21 -2.12
N GLY A 31 -5.09 18.10 -0.80
CA GLY A 31 -5.61 16.99 0.02
C GLY A 31 -5.15 15.61 -0.44
N ARG A 32 -3.90 15.48 -0.90
CA ARG A 32 -3.31 14.25 -1.45
C ARG A 32 -2.30 13.65 -0.48
N PHE A 33 -2.41 12.34 -0.26
CA PHE A 33 -1.45 11.55 0.52
C PHE A 33 -0.96 10.41 -0.35
N GLU A 34 0.34 10.14 -0.30
CA GLU A 34 0.95 9.11 -1.13
C GLU A 34 1.91 8.29 -0.30
N ILE A 35 1.74 6.97 -0.35
CA ILE A 35 2.65 6.00 0.25
C ILE A 35 3.34 5.31 -0.92
N VAL A 36 4.66 5.50 -1.01
CA VAL A 36 5.50 4.87 -2.03
C VAL A 36 6.28 3.75 -1.37
N LEU A 37 6.17 2.55 -1.92
CA LEU A 37 6.88 1.36 -1.49
C LEU A 37 7.86 1.00 -2.61
N LYS A 38 9.13 0.81 -2.25
CA LYS A 38 10.17 0.32 -3.17
C LYS A 38 10.85 -0.89 -2.58
N GLY A 39 10.93 -1.98 -3.34
CA GLY A 39 11.71 -3.17 -3.02
C GLY A 39 13.17 -2.81 -2.82
N LEU A 40 13.77 -3.42 -1.80
CA LEU A 40 15.21 -3.35 -1.58
C LEU A 40 15.86 -4.53 -2.28
N HIS A 41 16.99 -4.28 -2.93
CA HIS A 41 17.78 -5.31 -3.59
C HIS A 41 18.74 -6.00 -2.63
N SER A 42 19.25 -7.15 -3.04
CA SER A 42 20.39 -7.76 -2.36
C SER A 42 21.67 -6.92 -2.58
N PRO A 43 22.56 -6.78 -1.58
CA PRO A 43 22.50 -7.36 -0.23
C PRO A 43 21.75 -6.50 0.81
N GLU A 44 21.26 -5.31 0.44
CA GLU A 44 20.62 -4.37 1.37
C GLU A 44 19.40 -5.00 2.05
N SER A 45 18.57 -5.72 1.30
CA SER A 45 17.35 -6.35 1.84
C SER A 45 17.64 -7.36 2.95
N GLU A 46 18.72 -8.14 2.81
CA GLU A 46 19.13 -9.19 3.75
C GLU A 46 19.75 -8.63 5.03
N GLN A 47 20.23 -7.38 5.01
CA GLN A 47 20.67 -6.68 6.22
C GLN A 47 19.49 -6.40 7.16
N TRP A 48 18.28 -6.24 6.62
CA TRP A 48 17.07 -5.97 7.39
C TRP A 48 16.29 -7.25 7.70
N VAL A 49 16.14 -8.13 6.71
CA VAL A 49 15.40 -9.38 6.84
C VAL A 49 16.14 -10.48 6.07
N PRO A 50 16.70 -11.49 6.77
CA PRO A 50 17.31 -12.65 6.13
C PRO A 50 16.37 -13.33 5.14
N LEU A 51 16.93 -14.15 4.24
CA LEU A 51 16.12 -15.00 3.36
C LEU A 51 15.27 -15.95 4.22
N ILE A 52 14.01 -16.12 3.84
CA ILE A 52 13.04 -16.95 4.55
C ILE A 52 12.96 -18.29 3.82
N ASP A 53 13.18 -19.39 4.54
CA ASP A 53 13.07 -20.73 3.96
C ASP A 53 11.66 -20.98 3.41
N GLY A 54 11.59 -21.62 2.24
CA GLY A 54 10.33 -21.85 1.53
C GLY A 54 9.69 -20.60 0.90
N HIS A 55 10.34 -19.44 0.90
CA HIS A 55 9.86 -18.24 0.21
C HIS A 55 10.72 -17.90 -1.00
N THR A 56 10.12 -17.25 -2.00
CA THR A 56 10.85 -16.62 -3.11
C THR A 56 10.93 -15.11 -2.89
N ARG A 57 12.14 -14.60 -2.65
CA ARG A 57 12.40 -13.16 -2.50
C ARG A 57 12.18 -12.43 -3.84
N MET A 58 11.31 -11.43 -3.84
CA MET A 58 11.17 -10.45 -4.91
C MET A 58 12.02 -9.22 -4.58
N TYR A 59 12.81 -8.76 -5.55
CA TYR A 59 13.60 -7.53 -5.43
C TYR A 59 12.94 -6.37 -6.18
N GLU A 60 12.29 -6.66 -7.30
CA GLU A 60 11.58 -5.66 -8.10
C GLU A 60 10.13 -5.53 -7.62
N LEU A 61 9.89 -4.50 -6.80
CA LEU A 61 8.53 -4.07 -6.48
C LEU A 61 8.50 -2.57 -6.31
N THR A 62 7.60 -1.90 -7.02
CA THR A 62 7.21 -0.53 -6.75
C THR A 62 5.69 -0.47 -6.60
N ALA A 63 5.22 0.05 -5.47
CA ALA A 63 3.79 0.22 -5.25
C ALA A 63 3.48 1.62 -4.73
N PHE A 64 2.31 2.12 -5.10
CA PHE A 64 1.78 3.42 -4.75
C PHE A 64 0.39 3.26 -4.16
N PHE A 65 0.18 3.76 -2.95
CA PHE A 65 -1.16 4.04 -2.43
C PHE A 65 -1.35 5.55 -2.43
N ILE A 66 -2.27 6.04 -3.25
CA ILE A 66 -2.57 7.45 -3.38
C ILE A 66 -3.99 7.69 -2.87
N ALA A 67 -4.12 8.54 -1.87
CA ALA A 67 -5.39 8.94 -1.28
C ALA A 67 -5.68 10.42 -1.56
N HIS A 68 -6.90 10.73 -1.98
CA HIS A 68 -7.40 12.09 -2.13
C HIS A 68 -8.62 12.31 -1.24
N LEU A 69 -8.60 13.36 -0.44
CA LEU A 69 -9.75 13.80 0.33
C LEU A 69 -10.83 14.36 -0.62
N LEU A 70 -11.96 13.67 -0.69
CA LEU A 70 -13.10 14.12 -1.50
C LEU A 70 -14.01 15.01 -0.66
N ASP A 71 -14.36 14.54 0.53
CA ASP A 71 -15.08 15.28 1.55
C ASP A 71 -14.65 14.75 2.93
N ARG A 72 -15.41 15.10 3.97
CA ARG A 72 -15.08 14.73 5.35
C ARG A 72 -15.17 13.23 5.64
N GLU A 73 -15.96 12.50 4.88
CA GLU A 73 -16.26 11.07 5.08
C GLU A 73 -15.79 10.20 3.91
N LYS A 74 -15.45 10.80 2.76
CA LYS A 74 -15.04 10.09 1.54
C LYS A 74 -13.62 10.40 1.15
N THR A 75 -12.88 9.34 0.85
CA THR A 75 -11.53 9.37 0.32
C THR A 75 -11.47 8.53 -0.95
N LYS A 76 -10.93 9.10 -2.04
CA LYS A 76 -10.57 8.31 -3.22
C LYS A 76 -9.24 7.62 -2.94
N CYS A 77 -9.18 6.30 -3.13
CA CYS A 77 -7.93 5.55 -3.07
C CYS A 77 -7.57 5.01 -4.45
N ILE A 78 -6.33 5.18 -4.86
CA ILE A 78 -5.74 4.63 -6.08
C ILE A 78 -4.57 3.76 -5.65
N TYR A 79 -4.56 2.51 -6.10
CA TYR A 79 -3.48 1.57 -5.86
C TYR A 79 -2.84 1.20 -7.20
N ILE A 80 -1.53 1.36 -7.29
CA ILE A 80 -0.73 1.00 -8.47
C ILE A 80 0.40 0.12 -7.97
N ILE A 81 0.64 -1.01 -8.63
CA ILE A 81 1.74 -1.91 -8.33
C ILE A 81 2.43 -2.35 -9.62
N HIS A 82 3.75 -2.36 -9.57
CA HIS A 82 4.63 -2.97 -10.54
C HIS A 82 5.54 -3.93 -9.78
N ALA A 83 5.49 -5.21 -10.10
CA ALA A 83 6.29 -6.22 -9.41
C ALA A 83 6.76 -7.28 -10.40
N ASP A 84 7.98 -7.77 -10.22
CA ASP A 84 8.46 -9.00 -10.85
C ASP A 84 8.39 -10.14 -9.82
N PRO A 85 7.44 -11.08 -9.97
CA PRO A 85 7.29 -12.18 -9.04
C PRO A 85 8.32 -13.31 -9.19
N THR A 86 9.31 -13.16 -10.09
CA THR A 86 10.45 -14.04 -10.38
C THR A 86 10.09 -15.53 -10.53
N GLY A 87 10.33 -16.09 -11.71
CA GLY A 87 10.11 -17.52 -11.96
C GLY A 87 8.63 -17.94 -11.91
N VAL A 88 7.71 -17.01 -12.17
CA VAL A 88 6.28 -17.28 -12.31
C VAL A 88 5.90 -17.30 -13.80
N PRO A 89 5.27 -18.38 -14.30
CA PRO A 89 4.76 -18.40 -15.67
C PRO A 89 3.76 -17.27 -15.95
N GLY A 90 3.83 -16.68 -17.14
CA GLY A 90 2.98 -15.53 -17.51
C GLY A 90 1.48 -15.79 -17.39
N PHE A 91 1.00 -17.02 -17.62
CA PHE A 91 -0.42 -17.35 -17.45
C PHE A 91 -0.89 -17.22 -15.98
N ILE A 92 -0.01 -17.49 -15.00
CA ILE A 92 -0.31 -17.31 -13.58
C ILE A 92 -0.27 -15.82 -13.23
N ILE A 93 0.67 -15.06 -13.78
CA ILE A 93 0.73 -13.60 -13.60
C ILE A 93 -0.59 -12.97 -14.05
N ASN A 94 -1.08 -13.33 -15.24
CA ASN A 94 -2.33 -12.81 -15.77
C ASN A 94 -3.55 -13.16 -14.90
N LEU A 95 -3.58 -14.35 -14.29
CA LEU A 95 -4.66 -14.74 -13.39
C LEU A 95 -4.70 -13.87 -12.12
N LEU A 96 -3.54 -13.41 -11.63
CA LEU A 96 -3.42 -12.71 -10.35
C LEU A 96 -3.41 -11.18 -10.51
N MET A 97 -3.15 -10.67 -11.72
CA MET A 97 -2.95 -9.24 -11.97
C MET A 97 -4.15 -8.37 -11.61
N ASP A 98 -5.37 -8.86 -11.81
CA ASP A 98 -6.59 -8.10 -11.50
C ASP A 98 -7.04 -8.34 -10.05
N ASP A 99 -7.00 -9.60 -9.61
CA ASP A 99 -7.51 -10.01 -8.30
C ASP A 99 -6.72 -9.38 -7.14
N TYR A 100 -5.38 -9.38 -7.21
CA TYR A 100 -4.57 -8.91 -6.09
C TYR A 100 -4.76 -7.41 -5.80
N PRO A 101 -4.69 -6.49 -6.79
CA PRO A 101 -5.03 -5.08 -6.57
C PRO A 101 -6.48 -4.87 -6.12
N TYR A 102 -7.44 -5.58 -6.73
CA TYR A 102 -8.85 -5.47 -6.38
C TYR A 102 -9.12 -5.84 -4.92
N TYR A 103 -8.70 -7.03 -4.50
CA TYR A 103 -8.88 -7.50 -3.13
C TYR A 103 -8.04 -6.71 -2.13
N THR A 104 -6.90 -6.16 -2.53
CA THR A 104 -6.12 -5.23 -1.69
C THR A 104 -6.95 -4.00 -1.31
N LEU A 105 -7.56 -3.33 -2.29
CA LEU A 105 -8.40 -2.15 -2.04
C LEU A 105 -9.68 -2.52 -1.26
N LEU A 106 -10.34 -3.62 -1.63
CA LEU A 106 -11.54 -4.08 -0.94
C LEU A 106 -11.26 -4.40 0.54
N ASN A 107 -10.14 -5.05 0.83
CA ASN A 107 -9.77 -5.39 2.20
C ASN A 107 -9.23 -4.17 2.97
N LEU A 108 -8.57 -3.22 2.29
CA LEU A 108 -8.19 -1.94 2.89
C LEU A 108 -9.44 -1.18 3.35
N GLU A 109 -10.48 -1.11 2.53
CA GLU A 109 -11.76 -0.49 2.90
C GLU A 109 -12.40 -1.18 4.13
N LYS A 110 -12.37 -2.51 4.19
CA LYS A 110 -12.83 -3.25 5.39
C LYS A 110 -12.00 -2.91 6.62
N MET A 111 -10.68 -2.74 6.47
CA MET A 111 -9.80 -2.37 7.57
C MET A 111 -10.12 -0.98 8.10
N THR A 112 -10.33 0.03 7.25
CA THR A 112 -10.62 1.40 7.70
C THR A 112 -11.91 1.51 8.51
N LYS A 113 -12.86 0.59 8.31
CA LYS A 113 -14.14 0.53 9.05
C LYS A 113 -14.03 -0.12 10.43
N ARG A 114 -12.90 -0.74 10.80
CA ARG A 114 -12.75 -1.35 12.13
C ARG A 114 -12.61 -0.27 13.20
N GLN A 115 -13.26 -0.48 14.35
CA GLN A 115 -13.29 0.49 15.46
C GLN A 115 -11.90 0.98 15.87
N LYS A 116 -10.90 0.09 15.91
CA LYS A 116 -9.50 0.45 16.18
C LYS A 116 -9.01 1.60 15.28
N TYR A 117 -9.26 1.53 13.98
CA TYR A 117 -8.79 2.54 13.03
C TYR A 117 -9.66 3.79 13.03
N ILE A 118 -10.96 3.66 13.31
CA ILE A 118 -11.84 4.82 13.52
C ILE A 118 -11.36 5.64 14.72
N SER A 119 -11.11 4.99 15.86
CA SER A 119 -10.61 5.64 17.07
C SER A 119 -9.23 6.28 16.85
N LEU A 120 -8.32 5.61 16.14
CA LEU A 120 -7.03 6.20 15.76
C LEU A 120 -7.18 7.40 14.83
N GLY A 121 -8.16 7.37 13.91
CA GLY A 121 -8.47 8.49 13.03
C GLY A 121 -8.97 9.72 13.79
N GLN A 122 -9.86 9.52 14.76
CA GLN A 122 -10.38 10.58 15.64
C GLN A 122 -9.28 11.24 16.48
N GLN A 123 -8.25 10.48 16.85
CA GLN A 123 -7.11 10.94 17.64
C GLN A 123 -5.91 11.37 16.76
N SER A 124 -6.10 11.41 15.44
CA SER A 124 -5.02 11.71 14.51
C SER A 124 -4.49 13.13 14.72
N LYS A 125 -3.17 13.27 14.83
CA LYS A 125 -2.47 14.56 14.83
C LYS A 125 -2.69 15.40 13.57
N TYR A 126 -3.28 14.81 12.53
CA TYR A 126 -3.56 15.45 11.25
C TYR A 126 -5.02 15.94 11.12
N LEU A 127 -5.85 15.72 12.15
CA LEU A 127 -7.28 16.02 12.07
C LEU A 127 -7.54 17.50 11.78
N SER A 128 -6.84 18.42 12.45
CA SER A 128 -7.02 19.86 12.23
C SER A 128 -6.71 20.28 10.79
N GLN A 129 -5.63 19.77 10.20
CA GLN A 129 -5.30 20.05 8.79
C GLN A 129 -6.36 19.49 7.83
N ILE A 130 -6.90 18.30 8.12
CA ILE A 130 -8.00 17.70 7.34
C ILE A 130 -9.24 18.61 7.40
N GLU A 131 -9.67 19.02 8.60
CA GLU A 131 -10.85 19.88 8.76
C GLU A 131 -10.66 21.23 8.05
N SER A 132 -9.46 21.84 8.16
CA SER A 132 -9.14 23.07 7.46
C SER A 132 -9.20 22.91 5.94
N PHE A 133 -8.65 21.82 5.39
CA PHE A 133 -8.72 21.54 3.95
C PHE A 133 -10.17 21.40 3.47
N ILE A 134 -10.99 20.61 4.17
CA ILE A 134 -12.40 20.40 3.80
C ILE A 134 -13.20 21.69 3.87
N LYS A 135 -13.03 22.48 4.94
CA LYS A 135 -13.69 23.80 5.07
C LYS A 135 -13.32 24.73 3.92
N ASN A 136 -12.03 24.81 3.58
CA ASN A 136 -11.56 25.66 2.49
C ASN A 136 -12.05 25.20 1.12
N LYS A 137 -12.17 23.88 0.91
CA LYS A 137 -12.71 23.31 -0.32
C LYS A 137 -14.20 23.65 -0.48
N ASN A 138 -14.99 23.52 0.59
CA ASN A 138 -16.42 23.80 0.56
C ASN A 138 -16.73 25.29 0.33
N ASN A 139 -15.90 26.20 0.84
CA ASN A 139 -16.08 27.65 0.60
C ASN A 139 -15.76 28.09 -0.84
N LYS A 140 -15.12 27.24 -1.64
CA LYS A 140 -14.75 27.54 -3.04
C LYS A 140 -15.77 26.99 -4.05
N ASN A 141 -16.71 26.15 -3.60
CA ASN A 141 -17.80 25.61 -4.40
C ASN A 141 -19.09 26.36 -4.09
#